data_AF-A0A817SFJ8-F1
#
_entry.id   AF-A0A817SFJ8-F1
#
_cell.length_a   1.000
_cell.length_b   1.000
_cell.length_c   1.000
_cell.angle_alpha   90.00
_cell.angle_beta   90.00
_cell.angle_gamma   90.00
#
_symmetry.space_group_name_H-M   'P 1'
#
loop_
_entity.id
_entity.type
_entity.pdbx_description
1 polymer ?
#
loop_
_entity_poly.entity_id
_entity_poly.type
_entity_poly.pdbx_seq_one_letter_code
_entity_poly.pdbx_strand_id
1 'polypeptide(L)'
;MSNRTNFGTNNFEIHWYNIVSLLNQNISRYGMSLIWLMGNIGTTINCIIFSQRKLRKTPCIMYFLASSASQYIIFNFVLLTRIFPNGFNINAINIFLWFCKIRYYFFCVFAAVPPYYIVFASIDR
;
A
#
# COMPACT_ATOMS: atom_id res chain seq x y z
N MET A 1 26.80 10.45 -42.80
CA MET A 1 27.38 11.05 -41.57
C MET A 1 26.31 11.34 -40.51
N SER A 2 25.25 10.53 -40.39
CA SER A 2 24.06 10.81 -39.55
C SER A 2 23.81 9.80 -38.41
N ASN A 3 24.68 8.80 -38.20
CA ASN A 3 24.46 7.75 -37.18
C ASN A 3 25.17 7.99 -35.84
N ARG A 4 26.11 8.95 -35.77
CA ARG A 4 26.94 9.15 -34.57
C ARG A 4 26.25 10.00 -33.49
N THR A 5 25.34 10.90 -33.89
CA THR A 5 24.53 11.74 -32.98
C THR A 5 23.37 10.99 -32.34
N ASN A 6 22.73 10.06 -33.06
CA ASN A 6 21.67 9.18 -32.53
C ASN A 6 22.21 8.17 -31.50
N PHE A 7 23.45 7.70 -31.68
CA PHE A 7 24.06 6.78 -30.71
C PHE A 7 24.40 7.48 -29.38
N GLY A 8 24.87 8.73 -29.42
CA GLY A 8 25.17 9.52 -28.22
C GLY A 8 23.94 9.91 -27.40
N THR A 9 22.84 10.26 -28.07
CA THR A 9 21.55 10.63 -27.42
C THR A 9 20.88 9.42 -26.78
N ASN A 10 20.80 8.27 -27.49
CA ASN A 10 20.26 7.03 -26.93
C ASN A 10 21.00 6.60 -25.65
N ASN A 11 22.33 6.71 -25.62
CA ASN A 11 23.12 6.34 -24.44
C ASN A 11 22.85 7.26 -23.24
N PHE A 12 22.57 8.55 -23.49
CA PHE A 12 22.25 9.51 -22.43
C PHE A 12 20.84 9.28 -21.87
N GLU A 13 19.85 8.98 -22.72
CA GLU A 13 18.49 8.64 -22.31
C GLU A 13 18.45 7.34 -21.49
N ILE A 14 19.16 6.30 -21.95
CA ILE A 14 19.29 5.01 -21.24
C ILE A 14 19.97 5.21 -19.88
N HIS A 15 20.98 6.07 -19.80
CA HIS A 15 21.65 6.40 -18.54
C HIS A 15 20.69 7.03 -17.53
N TRP A 16 19.92 8.05 -17.92
CA TRP A 16 18.92 8.66 -17.02
C TRP A 16 17.82 7.69 -16.61
N TYR A 17 17.34 6.87 -17.54
CA TYR A 17 16.36 5.81 -17.25
C TYR A 17 16.88 4.83 -16.19
N ASN A 18 18.14 4.41 -16.29
CA ASN A 18 18.76 3.49 -15.33
C ASN A 18 18.92 4.13 -13.94
N ILE A 19 19.29 5.42 -13.85
CA ILE A 19 19.37 6.13 -12.57
C ILE A 19 17.99 6.25 -11.91
N VAL A 20 16.97 6.65 -12.68
CA VAL A 20 15.61 6.84 -12.14
C VAL A 20 15.01 5.50 -11.68
N SER A 21 15.20 4.43 -12.44
CA SER A 21 14.74 3.09 -12.06
C SER A 21 15.44 2.57 -10.80
N LEU A 22 16.75 2.78 -10.66
CA LEU A 22 17.51 2.42 -9.45
C LEU A 22 17.02 3.21 -8.22
N LEU A 23 16.81 4.52 -8.37
CA LEU A 23 16.27 5.38 -7.30
C LEU A 23 14.87 4.91 -6.90
N ASN A 24 13.99 4.66 -7.86
CA ASN A 24 12.63 4.21 -7.60
C ASN A 24 12.61 2.84 -6.89
N GLN A 25 13.52 1.93 -7.25
CA GLN A 25 13.66 0.64 -6.58
C GLN A 25 14.08 0.81 -5.13
N ASN A 26 15.09 1.66 -4.84
CA ASN A 26 15.55 1.92 -3.49
C ASN A 26 14.49 2.64 -2.63
N ILE A 27 13.82 3.66 -3.18
CA ILE A 27 12.73 4.37 -2.49
C ILE A 27 11.56 3.43 -2.24
N SER A 28 11.18 2.61 -3.22
CA SER A 28 10.12 1.62 -3.04
C SER A 28 10.49 0.61 -1.95
N ARG A 29 11.75 0.15 -1.93
CA ARG A 29 12.21 -0.85 -0.96
C ARG A 29 12.26 -0.29 0.47
N TYR A 30 12.89 0.85 0.69
CA TYR A 30 13.01 1.43 2.04
C TYR A 30 11.78 2.23 2.44
N GLY A 31 11.28 3.11 1.58
CA GLY A 31 10.14 3.97 1.86
C GLY A 31 8.86 3.18 2.11
N MET A 32 8.51 2.22 1.24
CA MET A 32 7.31 1.43 1.45
C MET A 32 7.44 0.47 2.64
N SER A 33 8.64 -0.04 2.94
CA SER A 33 8.87 -0.88 4.13
C SER A 33 8.71 -0.08 5.43
N LEU A 34 9.19 1.16 5.48
CA LEU A 34 8.99 2.05 6.63
C LEU A 34 7.50 2.39 6.83
N ILE A 35 6.79 2.73 5.75
CA ILE A 35 5.35 2.98 5.78
C ILE A 35 4.60 1.72 6.25
N TRP A 36 5.01 0.55 5.79
CA TRP A 36 4.43 -0.72 6.21
C TRP A 36 4.64 -0.98 7.71
N LEU A 37 5.85 -0.76 8.24
CA LEU A 37 6.12 -0.90 9.68
C LEU A 37 5.26 0.07 10.50
N MET A 38 5.26 1.35 10.13
CA MET A 38 4.53 2.38 10.86
C MET A 38 3.02 2.17 10.79
N GLY A 39 2.51 1.75 9.62
CA GLY A 39 1.11 1.39 9.41
C GLY A 39 0.67 0.20 10.26
N ASN A 40 1.48 -0.87 10.34
CA ASN A 40 1.20 -2.02 11.20
C ASN A 40 1.21 -1.65 12.69
N ILE A 41 2.19 -0.87 13.14
CA ILE A 41 2.27 -0.43 14.54
C ILE A 41 1.04 0.42 14.89
N GLY A 42 0.71 1.42 14.07
CA GLY A 42 -0.43 2.31 14.31
C GLY A 42 -1.77 1.56 14.34
N THR A 43 -2.00 0.68 13.37
CA THR A 43 -3.24 -0.12 13.32
C THR A 43 -3.32 -1.14 14.45
N THR A 44 -2.20 -1.75 14.87
CA THR A 44 -2.15 -2.67 16.01
C THR A 44 -2.48 -1.96 17.32
N ILE A 45 -1.90 -0.76 17.55
CA ILE A 45 -2.20 0.05 18.73
C ILE A 45 -3.69 0.44 18.75
N ASN A 46 -4.24 0.89 17.63
CA ASN A 46 -5.67 1.23 17.53
C ASN A 46 -6.55 0.02 17.85
N CYS A 47 -6.25 -1.16 17.30
CA CYS A 47 -6.98 -2.38 17.61
C CYS A 47 -6.88 -2.75 19.10
N ILE A 48 -5.71 -2.62 19.72
CA ILE A 48 -5.53 -2.90 21.16
C ILE A 48 -6.35 -1.94 22.01
N ILE A 49 -6.30 -0.63 21.73
CA ILE A 49 -7.03 0.40 22.47
C ILE A 49 -8.53 0.15 22.37
N PHE A 50 -9.07 0.00 21.16
CA PHE A 50 -10.51 -0.20 20.95
C PHE A 50 -11.01 -1.59 21.36
N SER A 51 -10.12 -2.58 21.48
CA SER A 51 -10.48 -3.90 22.02
C SER A 51 -10.67 -3.90 23.54
N GLN A 52 -10.23 -2.87 24.27
CA GLN A 52 -10.40 -2.80 25.71
C GLN A 52 -11.89 -2.81 26.12
N ARG A 53 -12.25 -3.68 27.06
CA ARG A 53 -13.64 -3.84 27.55
C ARG A 53 -14.26 -2.53 28.07
N LYS A 54 -13.45 -1.59 28.55
CA LYS A 54 -13.92 -0.28 29.02
C LYS A 54 -14.52 0.58 27.91
N LEU A 55 -14.03 0.43 26.68
CA LEU A 55 -14.37 1.26 25.53
C LEU A 55 -15.46 0.63 24.64
N ARG A 56 -15.74 -0.68 24.73
CA ARG A 56 -16.80 -1.35 23.94
C ARG A 56 -18.25 -1.00 24.33
N LYS A 57 -18.46 0.06 25.10
CA LYS A 57 -19.80 0.46 25.57
C LYS A 57 -20.60 1.22 24.52
N THR A 58 -19.94 1.78 23.50
CA THR A 58 -20.60 2.57 22.46
C THR A 58 -20.51 1.89 21.09
N PRO A 59 -21.59 1.93 20.29
CA PRO A 59 -21.59 1.38 18.94
C PRO A 59 -20.57 2.06 18.03
N CYS A 60 -20.42 3.39 18.14
CA CYS A 60 -19.34 4.19 17.54
C CYS A 60 -17.94 3.54 17.61
N ILE A 61 -17.53 3.00 18.77
CA ILE A 61 -16.19 2.41 18.95
C ILE A 61 -16.05 1.08 18.19
N MET A 62 -17.15 0.35 17.99
CA MET A 62 -17.16 -0.88 17.20
C MET A 62 -16.93 -0.58 15.71
N TYR A 63 -17.46 0.52 15.18
CA TYR A 63 -17.18 0.98 13.81
C TYR A 63 -15.72 1.41 13.63
N PHE A 64 -15.13 2.10 14.61
CA PHE A 64 -13.71 2.46 14.58
C PHE A 64 -12.78 1.24 14.65
N LEU A 65 -13.15 0.22 15.41
CA LEU A 65 -12.43 -1.05 15.46
C LEU A 65 -12.50 -1.77 14.11
N ALA A 66 -13.68 -1.86 13.50
CA ALA A 66 -13.87 -2.46 12.17
C ALA A 66 -13.08 -1.71 11.09
N SER A 67 -13.08 -0.38 11.13
CA SER A 67 -12.26 0.48 10.27
C SER A 67 -10.77 0.18 10.43
N SER A 68 -10.27 0.11 11.66
CA SER A 68 -8.85 -0.17 11.93
C SER A 68 -8.45 -1.58 11.47
N ALA A 69 -9.31 -2.58 11.66
CA ALA A 69 -9.09 -3.95 11.19
C ALA A 69 -9.04 -4.02 9.65
N SER A 70 -9.91 -3.29 8.96
CA SER A 70 -9.90 -3.22 7.49
C SER A 70 -8.59 -2.62 6.96
N GLN A 71 -8.08 -1.57 7.61
CA GLN A 71 -6.80 -0.96 7.25
C GLN A 71 -5.62 -1.90 7.50
N TYR A 72 -5.65 -2.68 8.58
CA TYR A 72 -4.62 -3.69 8.86
C TYR A 72 -4.51 -4.71 7.72
N ILE A 73 -5.64 -5.16 7.17
CA ILE A 73 -5.68 -6.09 6.04
C ILE A 73 -5.08 -5.44 4.78
N ILE A 74 -5.37 -4.16 4.51
CA ILE A 74 -4.79 -3.43 3.35
C ILE A 74 -3.28 -3.32 3.47
N PHE A 75 -2.78 -2.91 4.63
CA PHE A 75 -1.34 -2.75 4.85
C PHE A 75 -0.60 -4.08 4.66
N ASN A 76 -1.19 -5.19 5.09
CA ASN A 76 -0.58 -6.50 4.89
C ASN A 76 -0.72 -6.99 3.45
N PHE A 77 -1.91 -7.00 2.85
CA PHE A 77 -2.06 -7.56 1.50
C PHE A 77 -1.58 -6.63 0.40
N VAL A 78 -1.99 -5.36 0.39
CA VAL A 78 -1.74 -4.47 -0.75
C VAL A 78 -0.30 -3.95 -0.74
N LEU A 79 0.21 -3.53 0.43
CA LEU A 79 1.56 -2.97 0.52
C LEU A 79 2.63 -4.04 0.32
N LEU A 80 2.51 -5.24 0.93
CA LEU A 80 3.48 -6.32 0.68
C LEU A 80 3.51 -6.70 -0.80
N THR A 81 2.33 -6.79 -1.44
CA THR A 81 2.24 -7.09 -2.87
C THR A 81 2.82 -5.97 -3.76
N ARG A 82 3.02 -4.76 -3.23
CA ARG A 82 3.70 -3.66 -3.93
C ARG A 82 5.21 -3.67 -3.69
N ILE A 83 5.64 -4.02 -2.48
CA ILE A 83 7.06 -4.10 -2.08
C ILE A 83 7.78 -5.23 -2.81
N PHE A 84 7.15 -6.40 -2.94
CA PHE A 84 7.74 -7.57 -3.61
C PHE A 84 8.20 -7.29 -5.06
N PRO A 85 7.33 -6.81 -5.97
CA PRO A 85 7.72 -6.53 -7.34
C PRO A 85 8.61 -5.29 -7.46
N ASN A 86 8.28 -4.19 -6.77
CA ASN A 86 9.01 -2.93 -6.95
C ASN A 86 10.36 -2.91 -6.22
N GLY A 87 10.52 -3.66 -5.13
CA GLY A 87 11.74 -3.70 -4.34
C GLY A 87 12.69 -4.84 -4.75
N PHE A 88 12.15 -6.04 -4.99
CA PHE A 88 12.93 -7.25 -5.26
C PHE A 88 12.93 -7.67 -6.73
N ASN A 89 12.27 -6.91 -7.61
CA ASN A 89 12.16 -7.20 -9.05
C ASN A 89 11.56 -8.59 -9.35
N ILE A 90 10.74 -9.11 -8.42
CA ILE A 90 10.04 -10.39 -8.60
C ILE A 90 8.73 -10.07 -9.32
N ASN A 91 8.68 -10.36 -10.62
CA ASN A 91 7.55 -10.06 -11.50
C ASN A 91 6.31 -10.95 -11.26
N ALA A 92 5.87 -11.15 -10.01
CA ALA A 92 4.67 -11.94 -9.68
C ALA A 92 3.39 -11.40 -10.33
N ILE A 93 3.33 -10.10 -10.64
CA ILE A 93 2.18 -9.44 -11.27
C ILE A 93 1.97 -9.90 -12.72
N ASN A 94 3.06 -10.17 -13.45
CA ASN A 94 2.98 -10.63 -14.85
C ASN A 94 2.76 -12.14 -14.97
N ILE A 95 2.89 -12.89 -13.86
CA ILE A 95 2.74 -14.35 -13.88
C ILE A 95 1.25 -14.73 -13.85
N PHE A 96 0.41 -14.00 -13.10
CA PHE A 96 -1.00 -14.34 -12.95
C PHE A 96 -1.93 -13.12 -13.02
N LEU A 97 -2.62 -12.96 -14.15
CA LEU A 97 -3.59 -11.87 -14.38
C LEU A 97 -4.70 -11.81 -13.32
N TRP A 98 -5.12 -12.96 -12.80
CA TRP A 98 -6.15 -13.06 -11.76
C TRP A 98 -5.70 -12.42 -10.44
N PHE A 99 -4.44 -12.61 -10.06
CA PHE A 99 -3.87 -12.03 -8.85
C PHE A 99 -3.83 -10.49 -8.91
N CYS A 100 -3.54 -9.93 -10.09
CA CYS A 100 -3.58 -8.49 -10.31
C CYS A 100 -5.01 -7.92 -10.12
N LYS A 101 -6.04 -8.61 -10.63
CA LYS A 101 -7.45 -8.23 -10.45
C LYS A 101 -7.88 -8.29 -8.99
N ILE A 102 -7.53 -9.37 -8.29
CA ILE A 102 -7.80 -9.52 -6.85
C ILE A 102 -7.17 -8.37 -6.06
N ARG A 103 -5.88 -8.11 -6.28
CA ARG A 103 -5.17 -7.02 -5.59
C ARG A 103 -5.85 -5.67 -5.78
N TYR A 104 -6.25 -5.35 -7.01
CA TYR A 104 -6.95 -4.10 -7.31
C TYR A 104 -8.33 -4.04 -6.63
N TYR A 105 -9.09 -5.13 -6.66
CA TYR A 105 -10.37 -5.23 -5.98
C TYR A 105 -10.25 -5.02 -4.47
N PHE A 106 -9.32 -5.74 -3.81
CA PHE A 106 -9.06 -5.57 -2.38
C PHE A 106 -8.62 -4.14 -2.06
N PHE A 107 -7.78 -3.52 -2.89
CA PHE A 107 -7.38 -2.14 -2.70
C PHE A 107 -8.59 -1.19 -2.75
N CYS A 108 -9.42 -1.27 -3.78
CA CYS A 108 -10.59 -0.39 -3.92
C CYS A 108 -11.61 -0.57 -2.81
N VAL A 109 -11.97 -1.83 -2.50
CA VAL A 109 -12.98 -2.13 -1.48
C VAL A 109 -12.48 -1.69 -0.10
N PHE A 110 -11.33 -2.18 0.32
CA PHE A 110 -10.86 -1.91 1.68
C PHE A 110 -10.39 -0.46 1.83
N ALA A 111 -9.97 0.25 0.79
CA ALA A 111 -9.69 1.69 0.90
C ALA A 111 -10.96 2.53 1.10
N ALA A 112 -12.11 2.07 0.57
CA ALA A 112 -13.38 2.76 0.72
C ALA A 112 -14.08 2.45 2.06
N VAL A 113 -13.80 1.30 2.66
CA VAL A 113 -14.43 0.85 3.93
C VAL A 113 -14.20 1.81 5.13
N PRO A 114 -12.97 2.31 5.40
CA PRO A 114 -12.70 3.21 6.52
C PRO A 114 -13.55 4.49 6.55
N PRO A 115 -13.66 5.29 5.48
CA PRO A 115 -14.49 6.49 5.50
C PRO A 115 -15.98 6.16 5.69
N TYR A 116 -16.50 5.05 5.13
CA TYR A 116 -17.89 4.65 5.37
C TYR A 116 -18.16 4.34 6.84
N TYR A 117 -17.25 3.63 7.52
CA TYR A 117 -17.41 3.37 8.96
C TYR A 117 -17.34 4.65 9.80
N ILE A 118 -16.55 5.65 9.41
CA ILE A 118 -16.50 6.94 10.09
C ILE A 118 -17.82 7.71 9.89
N VAL A 119 -18.40 7.66 8.70
CA VAL A 119 -19.72 8.26 8.41
C VAL A 119 -20.80 7.58 9.24
N PHE A 120 -20.85 6.24 9.27
CA PHE A 120 -21.80 5.50 10.12
C PHE A 120 -21.61 5.82 11.60
N ALA A 121 -20.36 5.93 12.07
CA ALA A 121 -20.06 6.32 13.45
C ALA A 121 -20.51 7.75 13.78
N SER A 122 -20.60 8.63 12.77
CA SER A 122 -21.08 10.01 12.93
C SER A 122 -22.60 10.11 12.91
N ILE A 123 -23.28 9.19 12.21
CA ILE A 123 -24.76 9.08 12.19
C ILE A 123 -25.28 8.44 13.48
N ASP A 124 -24.53 7.48 14.04
CA ASP A 124 -24.85 6.77 15.30
C ASP A 124 -24.72 7.67 16.54
N ARG A 125 -23.95 8.76 16.45
CA ARG A 125 -23.70 9.70 17.54
C ARG A 125 -24.80 10.74 17.67
#